data_AF-A0A3S4IRG9-F1
#
_entry.id   AF-A0A3S4IRG9-F1
#
_cell.length_a   1.000
_cell.length_b   1.000
_cell.length_c   1.000
_cell.angle_alpha   90.00
_cell.angle_beta   90.00
_cell.angle_gamma   90.00
#
_symmetry.space_group_name_H-M   'P 1'
#
loop_
_entity.id
_entity.type
_entity.pdbx_description
1 polymer ?
#
loop_
_entity_poly.entity_id
_entity_poly.type
_entity_poly.pdbx_seq_one_letter_code
_entity_poly.pdbx_strand_id
1 'polypeptide(L)' 'MKALSKLKAEEGIWMTDVPEPEVGHNDLLIKIRKTAICGTDVHIYNWDEWSQKTISGADGGRSRICRRSGGDWSGSARF' A
#
# COMPACT_ATOMS: atom_id res chain seq x y z
N MET A 1 -11.08 -4.56 4.42
CA MET A 1 -9.72 -4.88 4.87
C MET A 1 -8.90 -3.62 5.10
N LYS A 2 -8.12 -3.56 6.19
CA LYS A 2 -7.29 -2.41 6.53
C LYS A 2 -6.07 -2.27 5.62
N ALA A 3 -5.76 -1.04 5.24
CA ALA A 3 -4.76 -0.67 4.27
C ALA A 3 -4.09 0.66 4.66
N LEU A 4 -2.76 0.73 4.72
CA LEU A 4 -2.10 2.05 4.76
C LEU A 4 -1.99 2.57 3.34
N SER A 5 -2.65 3.69 3.08
CA SER A 5 -2.75 4.31 1.76
C SER A 5 -2.28 5.76 1.83
N LYS A 6 -1.57 6.21 0.81
CA LYS A 6 -1.31 7.63 0.58
C LYS A 6 -2.51 8.23 -0.16
N LEU A 7 -3.41 8.89 0.57
CA LEU A 7 -4.64 9.46 0.00
C LEU A 7 -4.46 10.90 -0.48
N LYS A 8 -3.49 11.61 0.10
CA LYS A 8 -3.23 13.02 -0.20
C LYS A 8 -1.74 13.25 -0.45
N ALA A 9 -1.47 14.27 -1.26
CA ALA A 9 -0.12 14.74 -1.58
C ALA A 9 0.46 15.63 -0.47
N GLU A 10 0.41 15.14 0.78
CA GLU A 10 0.97 15.80 1.97
C GLU A 10 1.73 14.79 2.82
N GLU A 11 2.55 15.25 3.76
CA GLU A 11 3.27 14.36 4.69
C GLU A 11 2.29 13.48 5.48
N GLY A 12 2.62 12.19 5.62
CA GLY A 12 1.82 11.21 6.37
C GLY A 12 1.23 10.08 5.53
N ILE A 13 0.60 9.13 6.20
CA ILE A 13 -0.10 7.97 5.62
C ILE A 13 -1.39 7.72 6.40
N TRP A 14 -2.43 7.22 5.74
CA TRP A 14 -3.74 7.01 6.35
C TRP A 14 -4.13 5.54 6.32
N MET A 15 -4.73 5.08 7.41
CA MET A 15 -5.36 3.77 7.47
C MET A 15 -6.76 3.86 6.88
N THR A 16 -7.04 3.06 5.86
CA THR A 16 -8.36 2.96 5.23
C THR A 16 -8.85 1.53 5.21
N ASP A 17 -10.18 1.39 5.16
CA ASP A 17 -10.82 0.12 4.85
C ASP A 17 -11.11 0.05 3.35
N VAL A 18 -10.57 -0.97 2.71
CA VAL A 18 -10.72 -1.26 1.27
C VAL A 18 -11.36 -2.63 1.08
N PRO A 19 -12.05 -2.91 -0.04
CA PRO A 19 -12.55 -4.25 -0.32
C PRO A 19 -11.40 -5.27 -0.49
N GLU A 20 -11.73 -6.55 -0.36
CA GLU A 20 -10.78 -7.62 -0.66
C GLU A 20 -10.50 -7.68 -2.17
N PRO A 21 -9.24 -7.88 -2.59
CA PRO A 21 -8.89 -7.89 -4.01
C PRO A 21 -9.37 -9.18 -4.69
N GLU A 22 -9.81 -9.05 -5.94
CA GLU A 22 -10.11 -10.20 -6.80
C GLU A 22 -8.82 -10.83 -7.36
N VAL A 23 -8.70 -12.14 -7.15
CA VAL A 23 -7.59 -12.97 -7.65
C VAL A 23 -7.94 -13.55 -9.02
N GLY A 24 -7.07 -13.33 -10.00
CA GLY A 24 -7.12 -13.98 -11.30
C GLY A 24 -6.32 -15.29 -11.31
N HIS A 25 -6.12 -15.84 -12.50
CA HIS A 25 -5.53 -17.18 -12.68
C HIS A 25 -4.10 -17.33 -12.14
N ASN A 26 -3.29 -16.26 -12.19
CA ASN A 26 -1.87 -16.29 -11.83
C ASN A 26 -1.53 -15.49 -10.56
N ASP A 27 -2.52 -15.21 -9.72
CA ASP A 27 -2.35 -14.32 -8.57
C ASP A 27 -2.48 -15.09 -7.26
N LEU A 28 -1.63 -14.75 -6.29
CA LEU A 28 -1.55 -15.50 -5.03
C LEU A 28 -2.05 -14.70 -3.86
N LEU A 29 -3.08 -15.20 -3.15
CA LEU A 29 -3.78 -14.60 -2.01
C LEU A 29 -2.98 -14.56 -0.66
N ILE A 30 -1.95 -13.72 -0.53
CA ILE A 30 -1.03 -13.59 0.63
C ILE A 30 -1.55 -12.81 1.87
N LYS A 31 -1.78 -13.56 2.94
CA LYS A 31 -1.93 -13.06 4.32
C LYS A 31 -0.71 -12.32 4.86
N ILE A 32 -0.77 -10.99 4.96
CA ILE A 32 0.28 -10.22 5.63
C ILE A 32 0.09 -10.28 7.15
N ARG A 33 1.03 -10.94 7.86
CA ARG A 33 1.04 -11.02 9.33
C ARG A 33 1.91 -9.95 9.98
N LYS A 34 3.07 -9.70 9.36
CA LYS A 34 4.06 -8.71 9.79
C LYS A 34 4.66 -8.10 8.54
N THR A 35 4.94 -6.80 8.61
CA THR A 35 5.67 -6.04 7.59
C THR A 35 6.74 -5.24 8.32
N ALA A 36 7.86 -5.05 7.63
CA ALA A 36 8.88 -4.08 8.00
C ALA A 36 8.67 -2.79 7.19
N ILE A 37 9.20 -1.68 7.71
CA ILE A 37 9.29 -0.40 7.03
C ILE A 37 10.71 -0.30 6.48
N CYS A 38 10.86 0.04 5.21
CA CYS A 38 12.15 0.27 4.57
C CYS A 38 12.40 1.76 4.32
N GLY A 39 13.60 2.13 3.88
CA GLY A 39 13.94 3.53 3.58
C GLY A 39 13.01 4.17 2.54
N THR A 40 12.54 3.40 1.56
CA THR A 40 11.58 3.87 0.56
C THR A 40 10.23 4.29 1.18
N ASP A 41 9.77 3.58 2.20
CA ASP A 41 8.52 3.93 2.90
C ASP A 41 8.65 5.27 3.64
N VAL A 42 9.86 5.60 4.14
CA VAL A 42 10.14 6.88 4.79
C VAL A 42 10.06 8.04 3.81
N HIS A 43 10.60 7.87 2.60
CA HIS A 43 10.45 8.85 1.52
C HIS A 43 8.96 9.12 1.21
N ILE A 44 8.16 8.05 1.09
CA ILE A 44 6.71 8.15 0.82
C ILE A 44 5.97 8.85 1.97
N TYR A 45 6.36 8.56 3.21
CA TYR A 45 5.79 9.21 4.40
C TYR A 45 6.11 10.71 4.39
N ASN A 46 7.38 11.09 4.26
CA ASN A 46 7.89 12.46 4.27
C ASN A 46 7.45 13.30 3.07
N TRP A 47 6.93 12.66 2.01
CA TRP A 47 6.46 13.33 0.79
C TRP A 47 7.52 14.22 0.12
N ASP A 48 8.73 13.66 0.00
CA ASP A 48 9.87 14.34 -0.58
C ASP A 48 9.83 14.41 -2.13
N GLU A 49 10.82 15.08 -2.73
CA GLU A 49 10.91 15.29 -4.18
C GLU A 49 10.91 13.96 -4.97
N TRP A 50 11.55 12.91 -4.42
CA TRP A 50 11.52 11.58 -5.02
C TRP A 50 10.10 11.00 -5.03
N SER A 51 9.38 11.11 -3.91
CA SER A 51 8.00 10.62 -3.79
C SER A 51 7.05 11.41 -4.67
N GLN A 52 7.19 12.73 -4.71
CA GLN A 52 6.41 13.59 -5.61
C GLN A 52 6.65 13.17 -7.06
N LYS A 53 7.90 12.99 -7.49
CA LYS A 53 8.19 12.58 -8.87
C LYS A 53 7.68 11.17 -9.21
N THR A 54 7.78 10.23 -8.27
CA THR A 54 7.46 8.81 -8.50
C THR A 54 5.95 8.52 -8.37
N ILE A 55 5.24 9.25 -7.51
CA ILE A 55 3.81 9.04 -7.25
C ILE A 55 2.95 9.94 -8.16
N SER A 56 3.43 11.12 -8.54
CA SER A 56 2.68 12.02 -9.46
C SER A 56 2.59 11.50 -10.89
N GLY A 57 3.41 10.53 -11.28
CA GLY A 57 3.43 9.95 -12.63
C GLY A 57 2.65 8.63 -12.80
N ALA A 58 2.08 8.07 -11.73
CA ALA A 58 1.37 6.80 -11.80
C ALA A 58 -0.15 7.03 -11.73
N ASP A 59 -0.78 6.95 -12.90
CA ASP A 59 -2.16 6.55 -13.15
C ASP A 59 -3.16 6.71 -11.99
N GLY A 60 -4.10 7.64 -12.15
CA GLY A 60 -5.21 7.90 -11.23
C GLY A 60 -6.05 6.65 -10.89
N GLY A 61 -5.59 5.86 -9.91
CA GLY A 61 -6.38 4.74 -9.40
C GLY A 61 -5.66 3.66 -8.58
N ARG A 62 -4.34 3.69 -8.38
CA ARG A 62 -3.65 2.66 -7.56
C ARG A 62 -2.84 3.24 -6.43
N SER A 63 -3.51 3.49 -5.30
CA SER A 63 -2.84 3.67 -4.01
C SER A 63 -1.94 2.45 -3.74
N ARG A 64 -0.63 2.67 -3.64
CA ARG A 64 0.31 1.67 -3.10
C ARG A 64 -0.07 1.42 -1.65
N ILE A 65 -0.83 0.35 -1.43
CA ILE A 65 -1.30 -0.03 -0.11
C ILE A 65 -0.21 -0.85 0.58
N CYS A 66 0.39 -0.32 1.64
CA CYS A 66 1.26 -1.08 2.54
C CYS A 66 0.39 -1.58 3.72
N ARG A 67 0.02 -2.87 3.77
CA ARG A 67 -0.96 -3.37 4.78
C ARG A 67 -0.26 -3.87 6.04
N ARG A 68 -0.57 -3.29 7.20
CA ARG A 68 -0.20 -3.83 8.53
C ARG A 68 -1.40 -3.78 9.47
N SER A 69 -1.88 -4.95 9.93
CA SER A 69 -2.35 -5.16 11.32
C SER A 69 -3.00 -6.55 11.53
N GLY A 70 -2.40 -7.34 12.43
CA GLY A 70 -3.06 -8.17 13.44
C GLY A 70 -4.08 -9.22 12.98
N GLY A 71 -3.70 -10.50 13.08
CA GLY A 71 -4.62 -11.62 13.28
C GLY A 71 -5.55 -11.92 12.12
N ASP A 72 -5.14 -12.87 11.29
CA ASP A 72 -6.02 -13.52 10.32
C ASP A 72 -6.40 -12.77 9.01
N TRP A 73 -5.75 -13.15 7.91
CA TRP A 73 -5.87 -12.65 6.53
C TRP A 73 -5.91 -13.78 5.46
N SER A 74 -6.22 -13.45 4.23
CA SER A 74 -5.90 -14.21 3.03
C SER A 74 -6.02 -13.12 1.97
N GLY A 75 -4.91 -12.62 1.39
CA GLY A 75 -5.01 -11.46 0.48
C GLY A 75 -3.89 -11.28 -0.57
N SER A 76 -4.16 -11.26 -1.87
CA SER A 76 -3.12 -11.52 -2.90
C SER A 76 -2.12 -10.45 -3.19
N ALA A 77 -0.85 -10.84 -3.16
CA ALA A 77 0.21 -10.07 -3.79
C ALA A 77 0.28 -10.51 -5.27
N ARG A 78 -0.13 -9.62 -6.17
CA ARG A 78 0.33 -9.65 -7.56
C ARG A 78 1.69 -8.97 -7.57
N PHE A 79 2.73 -9.72 -7.90
CA PHE A 79 4.04 -9.19 -8.23
C PHE A 79 4.01 -8.54 -9.61
#